data_AF-A0AAW7XB61-F1
#
_entry.id   AF-A0AAW7XB61-F1
#
_cell.length_a   1.000
_cell.length_b   1.000
_cell.length_c   1.000
_cell.angle_alpha   90.00
_cell.angle_beta   90.00
_cell.angle_gamma   90.00
#
_symmetry.space_group_name_H-M   'P 1'
#
loop_
_entity.id
_entity.type
_entity.pdbx_description
1 polymer ?
#
loop_
_entity_poly.entity_id
_entity_poly.type
_entity_poly.pdbx_seq_one_letter_code
_entity_poly.pdbx_strand_id
1 'polypeptide(L)'
;MRLLNNKTLRAISVLCSLTFVPCTFAEVAPLWLQFEAAKANGDEPTLPDFSYAGYDYSESELPDISNWAVFNVADYGAIANDDNYDDQAIQLAIDAAQNAGGGVVMFPAGRFLVSPNETVGENIFIRASNIVLKGAGAGDNGTEIFKVNKKVNNGEFIFEVSPTSTGESVITTVVENAQRESFEIVVADASQLSVGQRILLRADSVELAQSYYSPLAIRSEWTRLLNDGFNLREIHSIAAINGNTVRLREPLHISLTIGSTPIQVRSYNMINNVGIEDIRFKGNWDSYPEDFDHHKDDIHDYAWNALRLDNVENGWIQNVEFKDWNQGIYIDGSAALTLRNITFTGKKGHMSIHTRRSYGVLIKDSADHAGHHHGPGVGYWGCGTVYLRYQMLAGQNIDSHSGSPYATLFDNVTNGHLSNNGGPHESYPHHGKHLVAWNMTLEGGPDSYNFWSASRNGHTFAMPYFIGLQGKSVSFTEGTYSANELLGQMAEPASLFEAQLALRLGSAAPEQPEETEQEPEGETGGEQQPTEETPTAQPNPPNASNTSGGGAIGGLLLVLLMVLAAATKINYTTRRAGN
;
A
#
# COMPACT_ATOMS: atom_id res chain seq x y z
N MET A 1 -19.96 -87.64 17.17
CA MET A 1 -18.52 -87.89 17.30
C MET A 1 -17.81 -86.56 17.11
N ARG A 2 -17.18 -85.98 18.16
CA ARG A 2 -16.62 -84.59 18.20
C ARG A 2 -17.70 -83.50 17.97
N LEU A 3 -17.61 -82.25 18.42
CA LEU A 3 -17.04 -81.50 19.55
C LEU A 3 -17.46 -80.03 19.27
N LEU A 4 -17.64 -79.18 20.29
CA LEU A 4 -17.95 -77.76 20.06
C LEU A 4 -16.71 -76.97 19.60
N ASN A 5 -16.90 -75.85 18.88
CA ASN A 5 -16.29 -74.59 19.32
C ASN A 5 -16.94 -73.31 18.73
N ASN A 6 -16.74 -72.19 19.43
CA ASN A 6 -17.26 -70.85 19.09
C ASN A 6 -16.39 -70.11 18.07
N LYS A 7 -16.99 -69.20 17.27
CA LYS A 7 -16.32 -68.01 16.71
C LYS A 7 -17.22 -66.77 16.70
N THR A 8 -17.11 -66.01 17.79
CA THR A 8 -17.30 -64.55 17.92
C THR A 8 -17.58 -63.74 16.64
N LEU A 9 -18.70 -63.00 16.63
CA LEU A 9 -18.71 -61.67 16.00
C LEU A 9 -17.98 -60.69 16.92
N ARG A 10 -17.18 -59.78 16.35
CA ARG A 10 -16.72 -58.56 17.02
C ARG A 10 -17.42 -57.38 16.36
N ALA A 11 -18.31 -56.71 17.08
CA ALA A 11 -18.75 -55.38 16.68
C ALA A 11 -17.59 -54.41 16.90
N ILE A 12 -17.13 -53.75 15.83
CA ILE A 12 -16.18 -52.64 15.93
C ILE A 12 -17.00 -51.37 16.01
N SER A 13 -17.20 -50.85 17.23
CA SER A 13 -17.75 -49.51 17.42
C SER A 13 -16.72 -48.50 16.95
N VAL A 14 -16.83 -48.05 15.71
CA VAL A 14 -16.08 -46.88 15.21
C VAL A 14 -16.66 -45.66 15.92
N LEU A 15 -16.01 -45.24 16.99
CA LEU A 15 -16.33 -43.99 17.67
C LEU A 15 -15.81 -42.85 16.78
N CYS A 16 -16.68 -42.33 15.91
CA CYS A 16 -16.38 -41.10 15.16
C CYS A 16 -16.29 -39.93 16.14
N SER A 17 -15.08 -39.65 16.61
CA SER A 17 -14.74 -38.40 17.26
C SER A 17 -14.95 -37.26 16.26
N LEU A 18 -16.13 -36.64 16.28
CA LEU A 18 -16.31 -35.33 15.67
C LEU A 18 -15.43 -34.34 16.43
N THR A 19 -14.22 -34.12 15.91
CA THR A 19 -13.43 -32.96 16.25
C THR A 19 -14.14 -31.75 15.66
N PHE A 20 -15.08 -31.18 16.43
CA PHE A 20 -15.46 -29.79 16.27
C PHE A 20 -14.18 -28.97 16.41
N VAL A 21 -13.58 -28.61 15.28
CA VAL A 21 -12.73 -27.44 15.20
C VAL A 21 -13.69 -26.27 15.42
N PRO A 22 -13.57 -25.50 16.51
CA PRO A 22 -14.40 -24.33 16.67
C PRO A 22 -14.07 -23.38 15.53
N CYS A 23 -15.04 -23.13 14.63
CA CYS A 23 -14.95 -22.00 13.74
C CYS A 23 -15.14 -20.76 14.62
N THR A 24 -14.03 -20.16 15.04
CA THR A 24 -14.05 -18.89 15.77
C THR A 24 -14.45 -17.82 14.77
N PHE A 25 -15.74 -17.48 14.76
CA PHE A 25 -16.25 -16.29 14.08
C PHE A 25 -15.38 -15.08 14.48
N ALA A 26 -15.06 -14.23 13.51
CA ALA A 26 -14.27 -13.04 13.77
C ALA A 26 -15.04 -12.11 14.73
N GLU A 27 -14.37 -11.64 15.78
CA GLU A 27 -14.98 -10.78 16.80
C GLU A 27 -14.83 -9.32 16.41
N VAL A 28 -15.85 -8.49 16.65
CA VAL A 28 -15.77 -7.05 16.37
C VAL A 28 -14.81 -6.40 17.37
N ALA A 29 -13.78 -5.72 16.85
CA ALA A 29 -12.75 -5.10 17.68
C ALA A 29 -13.33 -3.97 18.56
N PRO A 30 -13.05 -3.96 19.88
CA PRO A 30 -13.45 -2.85 20.75
C PRO A 30 -12.98 -1.48 20.26
N LEU A 31 -11.80 -1.38 19.64
CA LEU A 31 -11.32 -0.13 19.05
C LEU A 31 -12.08 0.32 17.79
N TRP A 32 -12.72 -0.60 17.04
CA TRP A 32 -13.62 -0.20 15.95
C TRP A 32 -14.90 0.43 16.51
N LEU A 33 -15.53 -0.22 17.49
CA LEU A 33 -16.73 0.30 18.16
C LEU A 33 -16.45 1.66 18.84
N GLN A 34 -15.25 1.88 19.36
CA GLN A 34 -14.81 3.17 19.89
C GLN A 34 -14.65 4.23 18.78
N PHE A 35 -14.11 3.84 17.62
CA PHE A 35 -13.99 4.72 16.46
C PHE A 35 -15.38 5.18 15.98
N GLU A 36 -16.32 4.25 15.74
CA GLU A 36 -17.69 4.57 15.32
C GLU A 36 -18.39 5.51 16.31
N ALA A 37 -18.33 5.20 17.61
CA ALA A 37 -18.97 6.02 18.65
C ALA A 37 -18.36 7.43 18.73
N ALA A 38 -17.04 7.56 18.61
CA ALA A 38 -16.37 8.86 18.62
C ALA A 38 -16.73 9.70 17.38
N LYS A 39 -16.67 9.11 16.18
CA LYS A 39 -17.07 9.78 14.93
C LYS A 39 -18.54 10.22 14.95
N ALA A 40 -19.44 9.42 15.53
CA ALA A 40 -20.85 9.76 15.66
C ALA A 40 -21.14 10.91 16.66
N ASN A 41 -20.34 11.02 17.73
CA ASN A 41 -20.44 12.10 18.71
C ASN A 41 -19.74 13.41 18.26
N GLY A 42 -18.73 13.30 17.38
CA GLY A 42 -17.76 14.37 17.12
C GLY A 42 -16.59 14.41 18.11
N ASP A 43 -16.36 13.31 18.84
CA ASP A 43 -15.20 13.13 19.73
C ASP A 43 -13.94 12.70 18.94
N GLU A 44 -12.76 12.85 19.55
CA GLU A 44 -11.49 12.30 19.05
C GLU A 44 -11.48 10.75 19.14
N PRO A 45 -11.39 10.00 18.03
CA PRO A 45 -11.23 8.55 18.06
C PRO A 45 -9.80 8.14 18.44
N THR A 46 -9.66 6.97 19.07
CA THR A 46 -8.36 6.43 19.53
C THR A 46 -7.47 5.97 18.37
N LEU A 47 -8.08 5.43 17.32
CA LEU A 47 -7.42 5.15 16.04
C LEU A 47 -7.53 6.39 15.13
N PRO A 48 -6.48 6.75 14.37
CA PRO A 48 -6.57 7.78 13.33
C PRO A 48 -7.62 7.45 12.27
N ASP A 49 -8.16 8.48 11.62
CA ASP A 49 -9.07 8.33 10.48
C ASP A 49 -8.28 8.12 9.17
N PHE A 50 -7.87 6.88 8.92
CA PHE A 50 -7.08 6.51 7.73
C PHE A 50 -7.86 6.59 6.42
N SER A 51 -9.17 6.88 6.46
CA SER A 51 -10.00 6.98 5.24
C SER A 51 -9.60 8.13 4.31
N TYR A 52 -8.74 9.05 4.75
CA TYR A 52 -8.10 10.09 3.92
C TYR A 52 -6.77 9.61 3.31
N ALA A 53 -6.74 8.38 2.80
CA ALA A 53 -5.64 7.87 1.98
C ALA A 53 -6.10 7.54 0.56
N GLY A 54 -5.20 7.69 -0.41
CA GLY A 54 -5.45 7.41 -1.84
C GLY A 54 -5.68 8.66 -2.69
N TYR A 55 -5.71 8.45 -4.01
CA TYR A 55 -6.04 9.45 -5.03
C TYR A 55 -7.31 10.22 -4.67
N ASP A 56 -7.23 11.55 -4.67
CA ASP A 56 -8.29 12.45 -4.20
C ASP A 56 -8.95 12.02 -2.87
N TYR A 57 -8.13 11.50 -1.95
CA TYR A 57 -8.56 10.94 -0.67
C TYR A 57 -9.61 9.83 -0.80
N SER A 58 -9.55 9.03 -1.86
CA SER A 58 -10.54 7.99 -2.20
C SER A 58 -11.99 8.50 -2.33
N GLU A 59 -12.18 9.80 -2.60
CA GLU A 59 -13.51 10.40 -2.89
C GLU A 59 -13.91 10.25 -4.37
N SER A 60 -12.97 9.86 -5.25
CA SER A 60 -13.21 9.58 -6.66
C SER A 60 -12.37 8.42 -7.19
N GLU A 61 -12.83 7.77 -8.26
CA GLU A 61 -12.02 6.85 -9.06
C GLU A 61 -10.83 7.55 -9.74
N LEU A 62 -9.85 6.75 -10.19
CA LEU A 62 -8.73 7.28 -10.98
C LEU A 62 -9.22 7.88 -12.32
N PRO A 63 -8.53 8.91 -12.87
CA PRO A 63 -9.00 9.61 -14.07
C PRO A 63 -9.16 8.70 -15.30
N ASP A 64 -10.24 8.91 -16.05
CA ASP A 64 -10.35 8.34 -17.41
C ASP A 64 -9.40 9.08 -18.36
N ILE A 65 -8.27 8.45 -18.64
CA ILE A 65 -7.24 8.95 -19.56
C ILE A 65 -7.55 8.68 -21.03
N SER A 66 -8.64 7.96 -21.37
CA SER A 66 -8.91 7.50 -22.75
C SER A 66 -9.11 8.63 -23.77
N ASN A 67 -9.49 9.82 -23.30
CA ASN A 67 -9.72 11.02 -24.12
C ASN A 67 -8.58 12.06 -24.03
N TRP A 68 -7.48 11.74 -23.34
CA TRP A 68 -6.34 12.66 -23.20
C TRP A 68 -5.49 12.69 -24.47
N ALA A 69 -4.72 13.78 -24.67
CA ALA A 69 -3.79 13.87 -25.79
C ALA A 69 -2.67 12.83 -25.65
N VAL A 70 -2.40 12.06 -26.71
CA VAL A 70 -1.44 10.95 -26.72
C VAL A 70 -0.12 11.37 -27.35
N PHE A 71 0.98 11.09 -26.66
CA PHE A 71 2.36 11.38 -27.05
C PHE A 71 3.12 10.04 -27.09
N ASN A 72 3.06 9.35 -28.22
CA ASN A 72 3.71 8.05 -28.38
C ASN A 72 5.23 8.23 -28.51
N VAL A 73 6.02 7.59 -27.65
CA VAL A 73 7.50 7.73 -27.62
C VAL A 73 8.15 7.39 -28.97
N ALA A 74 7.53 6.53 -29.78
CA ALA A 74 8.00 6.21 -31.12
C ALA A 74 7.96 7.41 -32.10
N ASP A 75 7.00 8.32 -31.95
CA ASP A 75 6.91 9.55 -32.76
C ASP A 75 8.03 10.56 -32.40
N TYR A 76 8.67 10.37 -31.25
CA TYR A 76 9.83 11.14 -30.75
C TYR A 76 11.17 10.42 -30.96
N GLY A 77 11.15 9.25 -31.62
CA GLY A 77 12.35 8.52 -32.05
C GLY A 77 12.75 7.32 -31.19
N ALA A 78 11.92 6.89 -30.22
CA ALA A 78 12.18 5.67 -29.45
C ALA A 78 11.93 4.41 -30.30
N ILE A 79 12.77 3.39 -30.19
CA ILE A 79 12.68 2.18 -31.03
C ILE A 79 12.70 0.91 -30.17
N ALA A 80 11.51 0.40 -29.89
CA ALA A 80 11.35 -0.78 -29.06
C ALA A 80 12.11 -2.00 -29.62
N ASN A 81 12.92 -2.62 -28.77
CA ASN A 81 13.72 -3.82 -29.01
C ASN A 81 14.92 -3.66 -29.98
N ASP A 82 15.53 -2.48 -30.07
CA ASP A 82 16.88 -2.33 -30.67
C ASP A 82 17.98 -2.15 -29.60
N ASP A 83 19.22 -1.87 -30.04
CA ASP A 83 20.41 -1.71 -29.18
C ASP A 83 20.71 -0.23 -28.81
N ASN A 84 19.84 0.72 -29.16
CA ASN A 84 19.99 2.16 -28.87
C ASN A 84 19.30 2.55 -27.55
N TYR A 85 19.61 3.75 -27.05
CA TYR A 85 19.04 4.28 -25.81
C TYR A 85 17.94 5.31 -26.08
N ASP A 86 16.80 5.13 -25.42
CA ASP A 86 15.57 5.87 -25.66
C ASP A 86 15.40 7.11 -24.77
N ASP A 87 16.29 7.35 -23.79
CA ASP A 87 16.15 8.41 -22.76
C ASP A 87 15.75 9.77 -23.35
N GLN A 88 16.40 10.17 -24.45
CA GLN A 88 16.12 11.44 -25.13
C GLN A 88 14.73 11.45 -25.79
N ALA A 89 14.32 10.35 -26.43
CA ALA A 89 13.01 10.27 -27.09
C ALA A 89 11.87 10.23 -26.06
N ILE A 90 12.07 9.52 -24.95
CA ILE A 90 11.15 9.50 -23.81
C ILE A 90 11.01 10.90 -23.21
N GLN A 91 12.13 11.61 -22.95
CA GLN A 91 12.08 12.97 -22.44
C GLN A 91 11.40 13.93 -23.43
N LEU A 92 11.65 13.81 -24.74
CA LEU A 92 10.98 14.64 -25.75
C LEU A 92 9.47 14.40 -25.81
N ALA A 93 9.00 13.15 -25.62
CA ALA A 93 7.58 12.84 -25.54
C ALA A 93 6.93 13.42 -24.27
N ILE A 94 7.62 13.34 -23.13
CA ILE A 94 7.20 13.98 -21.87
C ILE A 94 7.17 15.50 -22.05
N ASP A 95 8.21 16.12 -22.60
CA ASP A 95 8.28 17.56 -22.85
C ASP A 95 7.17 18.03 -23.79
N ALA A 96 6.82 17.25 -24.82
CA ALA A 96 5.68 17.56 -25.68
C ALA A 96 4.34 17.53 -24.93
N ALA A 97 4.10 16.52 -24.09
CA ALA A 97 2.91 16.44 -23.24
C ALA A 97 2.81 17.60 -22.23
N GLN A 98 3.92 17.95 -21.59
CA GLN A 98 4.01 19.08 -20.66
C GLN A 98 3.73 20.42 -21.36
N ASN A 99 4.30 20.63 -22.54
CA ASN A 99 4.05 21.84 -23.35
C ASN A 99 2.61 21.93 -23.88
N ALA A 100 1.89 20.81 -23.97
CA ALA A 100 0.45 20.78 -24.29
C ALA A 100 -0.46 21.02 -23.06
N GLY A 101 0.11 21.09 -21.84
CA GLY A 101 -0.63 21.23 -20.58
C GLY A 101 -1.09 19.91 -19.95
N GLY A 102 -0.68 18.78 -20.51
CA GLY A 102 -1.03 17.44 -20.07
C GLY A 102 -1.11 16.43 -21.22
N GLY A 103 -1.00 15.14 -20.90
CA GLY A 103 -1.13 14.07 -21.87
C GLY A 103 -0.69 12.69 -21.37
N VAL A 104 -1.02 11.68 -22.17
CA VAL A 104 -0.57 10.30 -21.99
C VAL A 104 0.69 10.09 -22.84
N VAL A 105 1.83 9.92 -22.18
CA VAL A 105 3.08 9.48 -22.80
C VAL A 105 2.99 7.97 -22.99
N MET A 106 2.72 7.56 -24.23
CA MET A 106 2.37 6.18 -24.57
C MET A 106 3.62 5.41 -25.02
N PHE A 107 3.83 4.25 -24.41
CA PHE A 107 4.85 3.28 -24.78
C PHE A 107 4.18 2.08 -25.45
N PRO A 108 4.51 1.74 -26.71
CA PRO A 108 4.08 0.48 -27.31
C PRO A 108 4.76 -0.72 -26.63
N ALA A 109 4.36 -1.93 -27.03
CA ALA A 109 4.96 -3.16 -26.51
C ALA A 109 6.41 -3.35 -26.99
N GLY A 110 7.24 -3.93 -26.12
CA GLY A 110 8.67 -4.16 -26.33
C GLY A 110 9.54 -3.52 -25.25
N ARG A 111 10.86 -3.73 -25.38
CA ARG A 111 11.89 -3.18 -24.50
C ARG A 111 12.38 -1.81 -24.98
N PHE A 112 12.52 -0.86 -24.07
CA PHE A 112 13.22 0.41 -24.24
C PHE A 112 14.46 0.45 -23.34
N LEU A 113 15.59 0.95 -23.82
CA LEU A 113 16.83 1.01 -23.04
C LEU A 113 17.03 2.41 -22.45
N VAL A 114 17.33 2.49 -21.15
CA VAL A 114 17.60 3.76 -20.44
C VAL A 114 18.89 3.71 -19.61
N SER A 115 19.42 4.89 -19.27
CA SER A 115 20.73 5.11 -18.66
C SER A 115 21.89 4.63 -19.56
N PRO A 116 22.31 5.44 -20.56
CA PRO A 116 23.36 5.07 -21.54
C PRO A 116 24.78 4.99 -20.97
N ASN A 117 24.95 5.46 -19.74
CA ASN A 117 26.22 5.60 -19.04
C ASN A 117 25.97 5.53 -17.51
N GLU A 118 27.05 5.69 -16.72
CA GLU A 118 26.98 5.82 -15.26
C GLU A 118 26.93 7.28 -14.76
N THR A 119 26.59 8.25 -15.63
CA THR A 119 26.60 9.68 -15.32
C THR A 119 25.42 10.07 -14.43
N VAL A 120 25.76 10.57 -13.24
CA VAL A 120 24.86 11.17 -12.25
C VAL A 120 24.29 12.50 -12.80
N GLY A 121 22.97 12.67 -12.73
CA GLY A 121 22.20 13.84 -13.17
C GLY A 121 21.42 13.66 -14.48
N GLU A 122 21.81 12.71 -15.33
CA GLU A 122 21.18 12.46 -16.65
C GLU A 122 19.91 11.59 -16.53
N ASN A 123 18.86 12.12 -15.87
CA ASN A 123 17.64 11.37 -15.53
C ASN A 123 16.42 11.84 -16.35
N ILE A 124 15.36 11.02 -16.38
CA ILE A 124 14.09 11.33 -17.06
C ILE A 124 13.18 12.06 -16.07
N PHE A 125 12.69 13.24 -16.44
CA PHE A 125 12.01 14.17 -15.55
C PHE A 125 10.56 14.44 -15.96
N ILE A 126 9.64 14.27 -15.01
CA ILE A 126 8.25 14.76 -15.12
C ILE A 126 8.09 15.96 -14.19
N ARG A 127 7.80 17.12 -14.77
CA ARG A 127 7.87 18.46 -14.16
C ARG A 127 6.56 19.25 -14.16
N ALA A 128 5.49 18.70 -14.76
CA ALA A 128 4.16 19.32 -14.82
C ALA A 128 3.04 18.35 -14.44
N SER A 129 1.87 18.92 -14.16
CA SER A 129 0.62 18.20 -13.90
C SER A 129 0.05 17.48 -15.13
N ASN A 130 -0.87 16.54 -14.89
CA ASN A 130 -1.65 15.82 -15.90
C ASN A 130 -0.78 15.04 -16.90
N ILE A 131 0.29 14.39 -16.41
CA ILE A 131 1.18 13.56 -17.22
C ILE A 131 1.01 12.10 -16.80
N VAL A 132 0.75 11.21 -17.77
CA VAL A 132 0.61 9.78 -17.49
C VAL A 132 1.58 8.98 -18.35
N LEU A 133 2.50 8.22 -17.73
CA LEU A 133 3.29 7.22 -18.44
C LEU A 133 2.45 5.96 -18.60
N LYS A 134 2.16 5.54 -19.84
CA LYS A 134 1.26 4.43 -20.12
C LYS A 134 1.92 3.38 -21.01
N GLY A 135 2.03 2.16 -20.52
CA GLY A 135 2.51 1.02 -21.30
C GLY A 135 1.41 0.12 -21.83
N ALA A 136 1.85 -0.91 -22.56
CA ALA A 136 1.03 -1.98 -23.14
C ALA A 136 0.83 -3.19 -22.20
N GLY A 137 1.26 -3.10 -20.94
CA GLY A 137 1.19 -4.16 -19.92
C GLY A 137 2.54 -4.37 -19.24
N ALA A 138 2.54 -4.82 -17.98
CA ALA A 138 3.77 -5.21 -17.26
C ALA A 138 4.23 -6.66 -17.54
N GLY A 139 3.45 -7.45 -18.30
CA GLY A 139 3.79 -8.83 -18.66
C GLY A 139 4.75 -8.94 -19.85
N ASP A 140 5.17 -10.17 -20.17
CA ASP A 140 6.26 -10.45 -21.14
C ASP A 140 5.98 -10.03 -22.61
N ASN A 141 4.74 -9.68 -22.95
CA ASN A 141 4.35 -9.12 -24.27
C ASN A 141 3.95 -7.63 -24.19
N GLY A 142 4.18 -6.97 -23.06
CA GLY A 142 3.85 -5.57 -22.81
C GLY A 142 5.06 -4.65 -22.98
N THR A 143 5.14 -3.60 -22.16
CA THR A 143 6.22 -2.59 -22.19
C THR A 143 7.24 -2.88 -21.09
N GLU A 144 8.52 -2.99 -21.44
CA GLU A 144 9.63 -3.05 -20.48
C GLU A 144 10.57 -1.85 -20.65
N ILE A 145 10.79 -1.08 -19.58
CA ILE A 145 11.79 0.00 -19.56
C ILE A 145 12.99 -0.52 -18.76
N PHE A 146 14.14 -0.71 -19.43
CA PHE A 146 15.30 -1.40 -18.89
C PHE A 146 16.47 -0.44 -18.61
N LYS A 147 16.78 -0.21 -17.33
CA LYS A 147 17.92 0.60 -16.88
C LYS A 147 19.23 -0.20 -16.96
N VAL A 148 19.95 -0.05 -18.07
CA VAL A 148 21.13 -0.88 -18.38
C VAL A 148 22.28 -0.59 -17.40
N ASN A 149 22.70 0.66 -17.30
CA ASN A 149 23.85 1.04 -16.48
C ASN A 149 23.43 1.49 -15.07
N LYS A 150 24.32 1.30 -14.09
CA LYS A 150 24.15 1.79 -12.72
C LYS A 150 24.41 3.29 -12.62
N LYS A 151 23.90 3.96 -11.58
CA LYS A 151 24.30 5.33 -11.19
C LYS A 151 24.56 5.34 -9.69
N VAL A 152 25.72 5.84 -9.25
CA VAL A 152 26.25 5.56 -7.91
C VAL A 152 26.75 6.85 -7.26
N ASN A 153 25.93 7.42 -6.36
CA ASN A 153 26.23 8.62 -5.55
C ASN A 153 25.11 8.84 -4.49
N ASN A 154 25.03 8.00 -3.45
CA ASN A 154 23.88 7.95 -2.50
C ASN A 154 22.49 7.75 -3.13
N GLY A 155 22.43 7.38 -4.42
CA GLY A 155 21.20 7.07 -5.16
C GLY A 155 20.64 8.20 -6.01
N GLU A 156 20.42 7.88 -7.28
CA GLU A 156 19.55 8.65 -8.18
C GLU A 156 18.51 7.73 -8.82
N PHE A 157 17.29 8.24 -8.98
CA PHE A 157 16.20 7.54 -9.65
C PHE A 157 16.22 7.88 -11.14
N ILE A 158 16.00 6.89 -12.01
CA ILE A 158 16.00 7.12 -13.46
C ILE A 158 14.74 7.89 -13.91
N PHE A 159 13.62 7.74 -13.19
CA PHE A 159 12.45 8.62 -13.29
C PHE A 159 12.31 9.50 -12.03
N GLU A 160 12.37 10.81 -12.21
CA GLU A 160 12.24 11.83 -11.15
C GLU A 160 11.03 12.73 -11.44
N VAL A 161 9.94 12.48 -10.71
CA VAL A 161 8.65 13.18 -10.83
C VAL A 161 8.57 14.26 -9.76
N SER A 162 8.66 15.54 -10.12
CA SER A 162 8.59 16.65 -9.16
C SER A 162 8.44 18.03 -9.83
N PRO A 163 7.77 19.02 -9.20
CA PRO A 163 7.73 20.38 -9.72
C PRO A 163 9.14 20.95 -9.96
N THR A 164 9.25 21.95 -10.84
CA THR A 164 10.51 22.67 -11.09
C THR A 164 11.02 23.45 -9.87
N SER A 165 10.21 23.61 -8.83
CA SER A 165 10.62 24.14 -7.53
C SER A 165 9.74 23.59 -6.39
N THR A 166 10.36 23.17 -5.29
CA THR A 166 9.72 22.77 -4.03
C THR A 166 9.83 23.86 -2.94
N GLY A 167 9.98 25.13 -3.34
CA GLY A 167 10.20 26.25 -2.44
C GLY A 167 9.01 26.55 -1.50
N GLU A 168 9.22 26.34 -0.19
CA GLU A 168 8.28 26.70 0.88
C GLU A 168 8.45 28.17 1.33
N SER A 169 7.38 28.96 1.43
CA SER A 169 7.37 30.29 2.06
C SER A 169 6.37 30.35 3.21
N VAL A 170 6.67 31.08 4.29
CA VAL A 170 5.72 31.27 5.40
C VAL A 170 4.61 32.23 4.96
N ILE A 171 3.36 31.82 5.12
CA ILE A 171 2.19 32.66 4.84
C ILE A 171 1.70 33.29 6.15
N THR A 172 1.52 32.46 7.18
CA THR A 172 0.92 32.84 8.47
C THR A 172 1.32 31.83 9.55
N THR A 173 0.81 31.97 10.77
CA THR A 173 1.03 31.02 11.88
C THR A 173 -0.28 30.61 12.53
N VAL A 174 -0.37 29.38 13.01
CA VAL A 174 -1.46 28.93 13.89
C VAL A 174 -1.31 29.63 15.25
N VAL A 175 -2.43 30.06 15.85
CA VAL A 175 -2.46 30.87 17.09
C VAL A 175 -3.31 30.29 18.22
N GLU A 176 -4.09 29.23 17.95
CA GLU A 176 -4.85 28.48 18.97
C GLU A 176 -4.53 26.98 18.87
N ASN A 177 -4.78 26.23 19.95
CA ASN A 177 -4.58 24.79 19.95
C ASN A 177 -5.64 24.10 19.06
N ALA A 178 -5.24 23.05 18.35
CA ALA A 178 -6.16 22.20 17.58
C ALA A 178 -5.99 20.73 17.99
N GLN A 179 -7.08 19.96 17.97
CA GLN A 179 -7.11 18.58 18.44
C GLN A 179 -6.82 17.60 17.29
N ARG A 180 -6.25 16.42 17.60
CA ARG A 180 -6.13 15.34 16.62
C ARG A 180 -7.51 14.94 16.09
N GLU A 181 -7.56 14.53 14.84
CA GLU A 181 -8.75 14.14 14.06
C GLU A 181 -9.79 15.28 13.91
N SER A 182 -9.42 16.51 14.27
CA SER A 182 -10.18 17.72 13.95
C SER A 182 -9.72 18.32 12.61
N PHE A 183 -10.53 19.23 12.06
CA PHE A 183 -10.41 19.77 10.71
C PHE A 183 -10.20 21.29 10.69
N GLU A 184 -9.91 21.93 11.82
CA GLU A 184 -9.92 23.40 11.92
C GLU A 184 -8.71 23.94 12.67
N ILE A 185 -8.13 25.01 12.12
CA ILE A 185 -7.03 25.77 12.72
C ILE A 185 -7.39 27.25 12.73
N VAL A 186 -6.97 27.98 13.78
CA VAL A 186 -7.08 29.45 13.84
C VAL A 186 -5.71 30.04 13.53
N VAL A 187 -5.63 30.95 12.56
CA VAL A 187 -4.37 31.58 12.12
C VAL A 187 -4.27 33.05 12.52
N ALA A 188 -3.05 33.60 12.53
CA ALA A 188 -2.80 35.01 12.85
C ALA A 188 -3.40 35.98 11.82
N ASP A 189 -3.36 35.61 10.54
CA ASP A 189 -4.02 36.27 9.41
C ASP A 189 -4.29 35.24 8.32
N ALA A 190 -5.50 35.25 7.75
CA ALA A 190 -5.90 34.42 6.61
C ALA A 190 -5.95 35.19 5.28
N SER A 191 -5.58 36.48 5.22
CA SER A 191 -5.73 37.34 4.04
C SER A 191 -4.96 36.86 2.79
N GLN A 192 -3.93 36.04 2.97
CA GLN A 192 -3.10 35.45 1.91
C GLN A 192 -3.42 33.96 1.66
N LEU A 193 -4.48 33.43 2.28
CA LEU A 193 -4.95 32.07 2.08
C LEU A 193 -6.11 32.01 1.08
N SER A 194 -6.37 30.84 0.50
CA SER A 194 -7.49 30.62 -0.44
C SER A 194 -8.08 29.22 -0.32
N VAL A 195 -9.37 29.08 -0.60
CA VAL A 195 -10.02 27.76 -0.70
C VAL A 195 -9.46 26.99 -1.88
N GLY A 196 -9.22 25.70 -1.70
CA GLY A 196 -8.49 24.83 -2.63
C GLY A 196 -6.96 24.97 -2.57
N GLN A 197 -6.42 25.86 -1.72
CA GLN A 197 -4.97 26.01 -1.59
C GLN A 197 -4.36 24.85 -0.80
N ARG A 198 -3.28 24.30 -1.34
CA ARG A 198 -2.39 23.34 -0.69
C ARG A 198 -1.41 24.07 0.26
N ILE A 199 -1.39 23.67 1.51
CA ILE A 199 -0.54 24.24 2.58
C ILE A 199 0.25 23.14 3.31
N LEU A 200 1.37 23.54 3.92
CA LEU A 200 2.15 22.73 4.85
C LEU A 200 2.07 23.35 6.24
N LEU A 201 1.61 22.59 7.23
CA LEU A 201 1.77 22.91 8.65
C LEU A 201 3.17 22.46 9.08
N ARG A 202 3.98 23.38 9.61
CA ARG A 202 5.36 23.09 10.03
C ARG A 202 5.78 23.72 11.34
N ALA A 203 6.42 22.92 12.19
CA ALA A 203 7.20 23.38 13.33
C ALA A 203 8.39 22.43 13.56
N ASP A 204 9.54 22.97 13.93
CA ASP A 204 10.73 22.21 14.28
C ASP A 204 10.95 22.43 15.80
N SER A 205 10.41 21.54 16.67
CA SER A 205 10.20 21.89 18.09
C SER A 205 10.52 20.78 19.10
N VAL A 206 11.45 21.07 20.02
CA VAL A 206 11.82 20.19 21.16
C VAL A 206 10.72 20.16 22.22
N GLU A 207 9.98 21.26 22.40
CA GLU A 207 8.81 21.33 23.29
C GLU A 207 7.72 20.36 22.82
N LEU A 208 7.41 20.38 21.51
CA LEU A 208 6.49 19.43 20.89
C LEU A 208 6.97 17.98 21.06
N ALA A 209 8.26 17.71 20.87
CA ALA A 209 8.81 16.36 21.07
C ALA A 209 8.55 15.82 22.48
N GLN A 210 8.85 16.61 23.51
CA GLN A 210 8.65 16.20 24.91
C GLN A 210 7.16 15.98 25.23
N SER A 211 6.27 16.88 24.80
CA SER A 211 4.82 16.71 25.01
C SER A 211 4.23 15.54 24.21
N TYR A 212 4.69 15.34 22.97
CA TYR A 212 4.19 14.29 22.08
C TYR A 212 4.58 12.90 22.56
N TYR A 213 5.82 12.68 22.99
CA TYR A 213 6.26 11.37 23.46
C TYR A 213 5.84 11.04 24.89
N SER A 214 5.53 12.04 25.73
CA SER A 214 5.02 11.85 27.09
C SER A 214 3.93 10.77 27.17
N PRO A 215 3.96 9.86 28.19
CA PRO A 215 4.93 9.80 29.30
C PRO A 215 6.23 9.04 28.98
N LEU A 216 6.48 8.66 27.72
CA LEU A 216 7.69 7.93 27.34
C LEU A 216 8.93 8.82 27.43
N ALA A 217 10.00 8.29 28.02
CA ALA A 217 11.28 8.99 28.08
C ALA A 217 11.98 8.98 26.71
N ILE A 218 12.28 10.16 26.16
CA ILE A 218 13.21 10.34 25.04
C ILE A 218 14.63 10.05 25.53
N ARG A 219 15.38 9.21 24.81
CA ARG A 219 16.74 8.82 25.19
C ARG A 219 17.79 9.86 24.77
N SER A 220 18.83 10.01 25.59
CA SER A 220 19.95 10.94 25.38
C SER A 220 20.67 10.78 24.04
N GLU A 221 20.63 9.59 23.47
CA GLU A 221 21.27 9.23 22.20
C GLU A 221 20.48 9.73 20.98
N TRP A 222 19.21 10.09 21.14
CA TRP A 222 18.31 10.51 20.04
C TRP A 222 18.47 12.02 19.79
N THR A 223 19.70 12.42 19.46
CA THR A 223 20.12 13.82 19.53
C THR A 223 19.39 14.74 18.54
N ARG A 224 18.86 14.23 17.42
CA ARG A 224 18.03 15.07 16.53
C ARG A 224 16.72 15.46 17.22
N LEU A 225 16.05 14.52 17.87
CA LEU A 225 14.81 14.79 18.60
C LEU A 225 15.01 15.70 19.84
N LEU A 226 16.22 15.70 20.41
CA LEU A 226 16.59 16.55 21.55
C LEU A 226 17.12 17.94 21.17
N ASN A 227 17.75 18.09 20.00
CA ASN A 227 18.36 19.35 19.55
C ASN A 227 17.50 20.08 18.52
N ASP A 228 17.03 19.36 17.50
CA ASP A 228 16.27 19.86 16.35
C ASP A 228 14.75 19.75 16.61
N GLY A 229 14.36 18.81 17.48
CA GLY A 229 12.98 18.62 17.93
C GLY A 229 12.16 17.66 17.08
N PHE A 230 10.84 17.67 17.30
CA PHE A 230 9.88 17.01 16.42
C PHE A 230 9.68 17.91 15.20
N ASN A 231 9.92 17.38 13.99
CA ASN A 231 9.65 18.09 12.74
C ASN A 231 8.18 17.83 12.34
N LEU A 232 7.28 18.66 12.82
CA LEU A 232 5.89 18.65 12.38
C LEU A 232 5.85 18.97 10.88
N ARG A 233 5.23 18.09 10.10
CA ARG A 233 4.91 18.26 8.67
C ARG A 233 3.59 17.56 8.37
N GLU A 234 2.51 18.33 8.28
CA GLU A 234 1.22 17.85 7.76
C GLU A 234 0.81 18.68 6.53
N ILE A 235 0.36 18.00 5.49
CA ILE A 235 0.06 18.57 4.17
C ILE A 235 -1.46 18.59 3.99
N HIS A 236 -2.05 19.78 3.84
CA HIS A 236 -3.51 19.95 3.83
C HIS A 236 -4.02 20.81 2.67
N SER A 237 -5.27 20.57 2.29
CA SER A 237 -6.07 21.41 1.40
C SER A 237 -6.98 22.31 2.23
N ILE A 238 -7.07 23.60 1.92
CA ILE A 238 -8.04 24.48 2.58
C ILE A 238 -9.44 24.25 1.99
N ALA A 239 -10.36 23.70 2.78
CA ALA A 239 -11.75 23.47 2.41
C ALA A 239 -12.65 24.71 2.61
N ALA A 240 -12.40 25.53 3.63
CA ALA A 240 -13.12 26.79 3.86
C ALA A 240 -12.31 27.79 4.68
N ILE A 241 -12.67 29.08 4.59
CA ILE A 241 -12.10 30.16 5.40
C ILE A 241 -13.26 31.00 5.96
N ASN A 242 -13.26 31.26 7.27
CA ASN A 242 -14.23 32.10 7.96
C ASN A 242 -13.48 33.07 8.90
N GLY A 243 -13.20 34.28 8.42
CA GLY A 243 -12.28 35.19 9.11
C GLY A 243 -10.88 34.55 9.19
N ASN A 244 -10.38 34.37 10.41
CA ASN A 244 -9.09 33.69 10.68
C ASN A 244 -9.23 32.19 11.01
N THR A 245 -10.44 31.63 11.04
CA THR A 245 -10.64 30.18 11.17
C THR A 245 -10.55 29.55 9.77
N VAL A 246 -9.65 28.59 9.62
CA VAL A 246 -9.38 27.87 8.38
C VAL A 246 -9.78 26.41 8.58
N ARG A 247 -10.66 25.91 7.71
CA ARG A 247 -11.06 24.52 7.68
C ARG A 247 -10.25 23.76 6.64
N LEU A 248 -9.72 22.62 7.03
CA LEU A 248 -8.93 21.67 6.23
C LEU A 248 -9.88 20.66 5.56
N ARG A 249 -9.47 20.04 4.44
CA ARG A 249 -10.18 18.90 3.83
C ARG A 249 -9.91 17.62 4.63
N GLU A 250 -8.67 17.47 5.09
CA GLU A 250 -8.13 16.28 5.74
C GLU A 250 -7.95 16.51 7.26
N PRO A 251 -8.08 15.47 8.10
CA PRO A 251 -7.90 15.59 9.56
C PRO A 251 -6.45 15.80 9.98
N LEU A 252 -6.23 16.53 11.07
CA LEU A 252 -4.93 16.61 11.75
C LEU A 252 -4.60 15.25 12.40
N HIS A 253 -3.51 14.58 12.04
CA HIS A 253 -3.07 13.33 12.70
C HIS A 253 -2.15 13.58 13.92
N ILE A 254 -1.92 14.84 14.27
CA ILE A 254 -1.29 15.28 15.53
C ILE A 254 -1.99 16.52 16.12
N SER A 255 -2.19 16.55 17.44
CA SER A 255 -2.74 17.73 18.12
C SER A 255 -1.75 18.90 18.07
N LEU A 256 -2.18 20.04 17.55
CA LEU A 256 -1.39 21.26 17.50
C LEU A 256 -1.43 21.96 18.86
N THR A 257 -0.27 22.08 19.51
CA THR A 257 -0.12 22.79 20.80
C THR A 257 0.70 24.05 20.61
N ILE A 258 0.14 25.21 20.96
CA ILE A 258 0.83 26.50 20.88
C ILE A 258 1.84 26.60 22.03
N GLY A 259 3.12 26.54 21.69
CA GLY A 259 4.25 26.68 22.61
C GLY A 259 5.19 27.82 22.21
N SER A 260 6.44 27.72 22.63
CA SER A 260 7.51 28.68 22.34
C SER A 260 7.93 28.73 20.87
N THR A 261 7.73 27.64 20.11
CA THR A 261 8.01 27.56 18.67
C THR A 261 6.71 27.77 17.88
N PRO A 262 6.60 28.81 17.03
CA PRO A 262 5.40 29.04 16.23
C PRO A 262 5.16 27.92 15.20
N ILE A 263 3.93 27.42 15.14
CA ILE A 263 3.48 26.51 14.08
C ILE A 263 3.17 27.36 12.84
N GLN A 264 3.97 27.18 11.79
CA GLN A 264 3.89 27.93 10.55
C GLN A 264 2.93 27.28 9.57
N VAL A 265 2.07 28.08 8.95
CA VAL A 265 1.35 27.72 7.72
C VAL A 265 2.20 28.21 6.56
N ARG A 266 2.68 27.26 5.74
CA ARG A 266 3.61 27.52 4.64
C ARG A 266 2.96 27.20 3.30
N SER A 267 3.33 27.93 2.26
CA SER A 267 2.99 27.58 0.88
C SER A 267 3.63 26.26 0.51
N TYR A 268 2.91 25.41 -0.20
CA TYR A 268 3.41 24.11 -0.60
C TYR A 268 3.10 23.84 -2.08
N ASN A 269 4.13 23.91 -2.93
CA ASN A 269 3.99 23.75 -4.37
C ASN A 269 4.03 22.27 -4.75
N MET A 270 3.05 21.80 -5.52
CA MET A 270 2.93 20.40 -5.93
C MET A 270 2.49 20.33 -7.40
N ILE A 271 2.85 19.25 -8.10
CA ILE A 271 2.22 18.87 -9.38
C ILE A 271 1.14 17.83 -9.13
N ASN A 272 0.10 17.81 -9.97
CA ASN A 272 -1.10 16.99 -9.75
C ASN A 272 -1.50 16.13 -10.94
N ASN A 273 -2.25 15.05 -10.68
CA ASN A 273 -2.66 14.06 -11.69
C ASN A 273 -1.48 13.46 -12.47
N VAL A 274 -0.46 12.98 -11.76
CA VAL A 274 0.64 12.23 -12.38
C VAL A 274 0.41 10.72 -12.21
N GLY A 275 0.33 10.01 -13.34
CA GLY A 275 0.01 8.57 -13.39
C GLY A 275 1.12 7.75 -14.02
N ILE A 276 1.28 6.50 -13.58
CA ILE A 276 2.18 5.51 -14.20
C ILE A 276 1.46 4.16 -14.26
N GLU A 277 1.23 3.61 -15.46
CA GLU A 277 0.39 2.42 -15.63
C GLU A 277 0.93 1.40 -16.63
N ASP A 278 0.70 0.11 -16.32
CA ASP A 278 0.88 -1.02 -17.24
C ASP A 278 2.28 -1.09 -17.86
N ILE A 279 3.32 -0.92 -17.04
CA ILE A 279 4.74 -0.93 -17.42
C ILE A 279 5.51 -1.92 -16.53
N ARG A 280 6.48 -2.63 -17.10
CA ARG A 280 7.55 -3.29 -16.34
C ARG A 280 8.77 -2.36 -16.31
N PHE A 281 9.17 -1.91 -15.13
CA PHE A 281 10.48 -1.31 -14.92
C PHE A 281 11.46 -2.44 -14.61
N LYS A 282 12.51 -2.62 -15.42
CA LYS A 282 13.60 -3.58 -15.15
C LYS A 282 14.91 -2.86 -14.84
N GLY A 283 15.56 -3.21 -13.74
CA GLY A 283 16.95 -2.84 -13.46
C GLY A 283 17.91 -3.95 -13.90
N ASN A 284 19.21 -3.66 -13.91
CA ASN A 284 20.24 -4.63 -14.29
C ASN A 284 20.96 -5.22 -13.06
N TRP A 285 20.32 -5.20 -11.89
CA TRP A 285 20.87 -5.68 -10.62
C TRP A 285 21.13 -7.20 -10.62
N ASP A 286 20.35 -7.95 -11.40
CA ASP A 286 20.53 -9.36 -11.72
C ASP A 286 21.86 -9.68 -12.41
N SER A 287 22.39 -8.73 -13.19
CA SER A 287 23.72 -8.90 -13.81
C SER A 287 24.88 -8.70 -12.83
N TYR A 288 24.64 -8.06 -11.67
CA TYR A 288 25.69 -7.84 -10.68
C TYR A 288 25.99 -9.15 -9.92
N PRO A 289 27.27 -9.60 -9.86
CA PRO A 289 27.60 -10.98 -9.51
C PRO A 289 27.49 -11.32 -8.01
N GLU A 290 27.17 -10.34 -7.16
CA GLU A 290 27.13 -10.48 -5.71
C GLU A 290 25.69 -10.35 -5.18
N ASP A 291 25.34 -11.18 -4.20
CA ASP A 291 24.06 -11.07 -3.49
C ASP A 291 23.95 -9.75 -2.71
N PHE A 292 22.73 -9.29 -2.45
CA PHE A 292 22.50 -8.06 -1.70
C PHE A 292 23.04 -8.14 -0.26
N ASP A 293 23.70 -7.07 0.18
CA ASP A 293 24.33 -6.93 1.50
C ASP A 293 24.17 -5.48 1.96
N HIS A 294 23.51 -5.27 3.10
CA HIS A 294 22.95 -3.97 3.50
C HIS A 294 24.02 -3.04 4.06
N HIS A 295 24.12 -1.82 3.54
CA HIS A 295 25.18 -0.85 3.89
C HIS A 295 26.60 -1.35 3.64
N LYS A 296 26.79 -2.28 2.70
CA LYS A 296 28.12 -2.69 2.23
C LYS A 296 28.79 -1.57 1.44
N ASP A 297 28.09 -1.05 0.44
CA ASP A 297 28.50 0.08 -0.41
C ASP A 297 27.31 0.63 -1.22
N ASP A 298 27.50 1.79 -1.86
CA ASP A 298 26.50 2.45 -2.72
C ASP A 298 26.02 1.60 -3.91
N ILE A 299 26.73 0.53 -4.31
CA ILE A 299 26.28 -0.34 -5.41
C ILE A 299 25.23 -1.32 -4.90
N HIS A 300 25.43 -1.90 -3.71
CA HIS A 300 24.45 -2.77 -3.08
C HIS A 300 23.19 -1.99 -2.65
N ASP A 301 23.36 -0.77 -2.14
CA ASP A 301 22.22 0.03 -1.65
C ASP A 301 21.52 0.86 -2.75
N TYR A 302 22.24 1.39 -3.75
CA TYR A 302 21.75 2.51 -4.57
C TYR A 302 22.08 2.52 -6.09
N ALA A 303 22.59 1.43 -6.71
CA ALA A 303 23.04 1.46 -8.11
C ALA A 303 21.90 1.54 -9.17
N TRP A 304 20.79 0.86 -8.91
CA TRP A 304 19.59 0.82 -9.74
C TRP A 304 18.40 1.22 -8.89
N ASN A 305 17.94 2.46 -9.06
CA ASN A 305 16.74 3.01 -8.42
C ASN A 305 15.75 3.45 -9.52
N ALA A 306 14.50 3.02 -9.44
CA ALA A 306 13.57 3.14 -10.56
C ALA A 306 12.87 4.51 -10.61
N LEU A 307 12.05 4.80 -9.60
CA LEU A 307 11.07 5.88 -9.63
C LEU A 307 11.03 6.67 -8.33
N ARG A 308 11.05 8.00 -8.43
CA ARG A 308 10.77 8.92 -7.33
C ARG A 308 9.64 9.89 -7.67
N LEU A 309 8.78 10.12 -6.68
CA LEU A 309 7.76 11.18 -6.64
C LEU A 309 8.11 12.11 -5.49
N ASP A 310 8.36 13.39 -5.76
CA ASP A 310 8.64 14.42 -4.76
C ASP A 310 7.70 15.62 -5.01
N ASN A 311 6.90 16.00 -4.01
CA ASN A 311 5.84 17.01 -4.13
C ASN A 311 4.80 16.72 -5.25
N VAL A 312 4.21 15.51 -5.24
CA VAL A 312 3.07 15.12 -6.11
C VAL A 312 1.79 15.00 -5.29
N GLU A 313 0.68 15.59 -5.75
CA GLU A 313 -0.66 15.37 -5.19
C GLU A 313 -1.58 14.63 -6.19
N ASN A 314 -2.60 13.91 -5.73
CA ASN A 314 -3.56 13.22 -6.60
C ASN A 314 -2.86 12.43 -7.73
N GLY A 315 -1.90 11.59 -7.36
CA GLY A 315 -1.10 10.78 -8.29
C GLY A 315 -1.38 9.29 -8.13
N TRP A 316 -0.99 8.48 -9.10
CA TRP A 316 -1.23 7.04 -9.03
C TRP A 316 -0.17 6.20 -9.75
N ILE A 317 -0.06 4.94 -9.31
CA ILE A 317 0.68 3.90 -10.02
C ILE A 317 -0.21 2.66 -10.07
N GLN A 318 -0.44 2.08 -11.25
CA GLN A 318 -1.28 0.88 -11.38
C GLN A 318 -0.72 -0.19 -12.32
N ASN A 319 -0.81 -1.46 -11.90
CA ASN A 319 -0.41 -2.63 -12.71
C ASN A 319 1.06 -2.58 -13.16
N VAL A 320 1.99 -2.29 -12.23
CA VAL A 320 3.41 -2.08 -12.53
C VAL A 320 4.28 -3.16 -11.88
N GLU A 321 5.18 -3.75 -12.67
CA GLU A 321 6.21 -4.66 -12.17
C GLU A 321 7.55 -3.92 -12.02
N PHE A 322 8.18 -4.02 -10.84
CA PHE A 322 9.54 -3.56 -10.57
C PHE A 322 10.46 -4.76 -10.40
N LYS A 323 11.24 -5.04 -11.44
CA LYS A 323 12.06 -6.24 -11.55
C LYS A 323 13.56 -5.95 -11.48
N ASP A 324 14.28 -6.67 -10.62
CA ASP A 324 15.76 -6.62 -10.51
C ASP A 324 16.31 -5.20 -10.22
N TRP A 325 15.89 -4.58 -9.10
CA TRP A 325 16.31 -3.25 -8.66
C TRP A 325 17.03 -3.27 -7.29
N ASN A 326 17.77 -2.20 -6.97
CA ASN A 326 18.14 -1.90 -5.58
C ASN A 326 16.99 -1.16 -4.89
N GLN A 327 16.40 -0.16 -5.56
CA GLN A 327 15.28 0.62 -5.02
C GLN A 327 14.13 0.75 -6.02
N GLY A 328 12.92 0.46 -5.55
CA GLY A 328 11.69 0.57 -6.32
C GLY A 328 11.15 1.99 -6.39
N ILE A 329 10.25 2.31 -5.46
CA ILE A 329 9.44 3.54 -5.47
C ILE A 329 9.75 4.39 -4.24
N TYR A 330 10.20 5.63 -4.47
CA TYR A 330 10.41 6.63 -3.43
C TYR A 330 9.32 7.69 -3.48
N ILE A 331 8.57 7.86 -2.38
CA ILE A 331 7.50 8.87 -2.26
C ILE A 331 7.92 9.88 -1.20
N ASP A 332 7.94 11.15 -1.59
CA ASP A 332 8.48 12.23 -0.78
C ASP A 332 7.58 13.47 -0.87
N GLY A 333 7.33 14.13 0.26
CA GLY A 333 6.61 15.41 0.30
C GLY A 333 5.24 15.41 -0.41
N SER A 334 4.60 14.26 -0.59
CA SER A 334 3.49 14.04 -1.52
C SER A 334 2.17 13.81 -0.79
N ALA A 335 1.03 13.88 -1.49
CA ALA A 335 -0.29 13.76 -0.88
C ALA A 335 -1.28 12.99 -1.76
N ALA A 336 -2.26 12.30 -1.15
CA ALA A 336 -3.36 11.66 -1.86
C ALA A 336 -2.91 10.80 -3.05
N LEU A 337 -2.10 9.77 -2.79
CA LEU A 337 -1.56 8.88 -3.83
C LEU A 337 -2.18 7.48 -3.72
N THR A 338 -2.59 6.87 -4.85
CA THR A 338 -2.98 5.44 -4.92
C THR A 338 -1.96 4.63 -5.69
N LEU A 339 -1.31 3.69 -5.03
CA LEU A 339 -0.50 2.63 -5.63
C LEU A 339 -1.31 1.33 -5.57
N ARG A 340 -1.63 0.71 -6.71
CA ARG A 340 -2.40 -0.55 -6.77
C ARG A 340 -1.80 -1.57 -7.75
N ASN A 341 -1.91 -2.86 -7.44
CA ASN A 341 -1.40 -3.94 -8.30
C ASN A 341 0.10 -3.76 -8.63
N ILE A 342 0.92 -3.43 -7.63
CA ILE A 342 2.38 -3.29 -7.76
C ILE A 342 3.04 -4.62 -7.40
N THR A 343 4.00 -5.08 -8.20
CA THR A 343 4.73 -6.34 -7.93
C THR A 343 6.24 -6.15 -8.01
N PHE A 344 6.97 -6.52 -6.96
CA PHE A 344 8.44 -6.59 -6.99
C PHE A 344 8.91 -8.02 -7.25
N THR A 345 9.82 -8.19 -8.21
CA THR A 345 10.30 -9.52 -8.65
C THR A 345 11.81 -9.54 -8.87
N GLY A 346 12.36 -10.76 -8.97
CA GLY A 346 13.77 -10.97 -9.27
C GLY A 346 14.67 -10.88 -8.03
N LYS A 347 15.88 -10.35 -8.22
CA LYS A 347 16.93 -10.31 -7.20
C LYS A 347 16.60 -9.29 -6.09
N LYS A 348 16.71 -9.71 -4.82
CA LYS A 348 16.53 -8.87 -3.62
C LYS A 348 17.32 -7.56 -3.72
N GLY A 349 16.65 -6.43 -3.54
CA GLY A 349 17.26 -5.11 -3.42
C GLY A 349 17.28 -4.55 -1.99
N HIS A 350 17.66 -3.27 -1.91
CA HIS A 350 17.66 -2.46 -0.69
C HIS A 350 16.25 -2.08 -0.23
N MET A 351 15.35 -1.62 -1.11
CA MET A 351 14.02 -1.12 -0.73
C MET A 351 12.96 -1.29 -1.83
N SER A 352 11.72 -1.69 -1.49
CA SER A 352 10.61 -1.82 -2.46
C SER A 352 9.75 -0.55 -2.58
N ILE A 353 9.02 -0.16 -1.53
CA ILE A 353 8.24 1.10 -1.50
C ILE A 353 8.53 1.83 -0.19
N HIS A 354 8.85 3.13 -0.26
CA HIS A 354 9.13 3.94 0.93
C HIS A 354 8.47 5.32 0.82
N THR A 355 7.57 5.65 1.76
CA THR A 355 6.94 6.97 1.86
C THR A 355 7.61 7.81 2.94
N ARG A 356 7.94 9.08 2.68
CA ARG A 356 8.36 10.03 3.72
C ARG A 356 7.74 11.41 3.55
N ARG A 357 7.62 12.17 4.65
CA ARG A 357 7.13 13.58 4.67
C ARG A 357 5.78 13.80 3.93
N SER A 358 5.00 12.75 3.76
CA SER A 358 3.83 12.67 2.87
C SER A 358 2.55 12.45 3.67
N TYR A 359 1.38 12.76 3.08
CA TYR A 359 0.07 12.63 3.72
C TYR A 359 -0.89 11.75 2.89
N GLY A 360 -1.53 10.74 3.48
CA GLY A 360 -2.65 10.05 2.84
C GLY A 360 -2.25 9.18 1.64
N VAL A 361 -1.19 8.39 1.77
CA VAL A 361 -0.69 7.50 0.71
C VAL A 361 -1.29 6.10 0.89
N LEU A 362 -2.08 5.63 -0.08
CA LEU A 362 -2.65 4.28 -0.11
C LEU A 362 -1.83 3.39 -1.04
N ILE A 363 -1.20 2.35 -0.49
CA ILE A 363 -0.59 1.25 -1.22
C ILE A 363 -1.49 0.03 -1.00
N LYS A 364 -2.09 -0.51 -2.05
CA LYS A 364 -2.98 -1.66 -1.92
C LYS A 364 -2.78 -2.77 -2.94
N ASP A 365 -3.27 -3.96 -2.60
CA ASP A 365 -3.39 -5.09 -3.54
C ASP A 365 -2.05 -5.37 -4.27
N SER A 366 -0.94 -5.39 -3.52
CA SER A 366 0.44 -5.33 -4.04
C SER A 366 1.36 -6.31 -3.30
N ALA A 367 2.48 -6.72 -3.93
CA ALA A 367 3.35 -7.76 -3.39
C ALA A 367 4.86 -7.54 -3.63
N ASP A 368 5.69 -7.98 -2.69
CA ASP A 368 7.15 -8.05 -2.82
C ASP A 368 7.63 -9.50 -2.78
N HIS A 369 7.89 -10.07 -3.96
CA HIS A 369 8.41 -11.44 -4.12
C HIS A 369 9.94 -11.49 -4.20
N ALA A 370 10.61 -10.35 -4.40
CA ALA A 370 12.06 -10.23 -4.30
C ALA A 370 12.53 -10.14 -2.84
N GLY A 371 11.65 -9.71 -1.94
CA GLY A 371 11.88 -9.60 -0.50
C GLY A 371 12.94 -8.57 -0.16
N HIS A 372 12.79 -7.33 -0.64
CA HIS A 372 13.72 -6.21 -0.41
C HIS A 372 14.07 -6.04 1.08
N HIS A 373 15.28 -5.53 1.39
CA HIS A 373 15.72 -5.40 2.78
C HIS A 373 14.81 -4.48 3.59
N HIS A 374 14.46 -3.32 3.05
CA HIS A 374 13.37 -2.47 3.53
C HIS A 374 12.13 -2.80 2.71
N GLY A 375 11.17 -3.49 3.32
CA GLY A 375 9.92 -3.88 2.66
C GLY A 375 8.93 -2.71 2.54
N PRO A 376 7.63 -2.90 2.84
CA PRO A 376 6.68 -1.79 2.84
C PRO A 376 7.10 -0.76 3.89
N GLY A 377 7.47 0.44 3.42
CA GLY A 377 8.22 1.42 4.17
C GLY A 377 7.52 2.76 4.38
N VAL A 378 7.80 3.36 5.54
CA VAL A 378 7.43 4.72 5.96
C VAL A 378 8.60 5.37 6.69
N GLY A 379 8.75 6.69 6.62
CA GLY A 379 9.85 7.39 7.29
C GLY A 379 9.60 8.87 7.47
N TYR A 380 10.51 9.53 8.22
CA TYR A 380 10.62 10.99 8.36
C TYR A 380 9.28 11.74 8.33
N TRP A 381 8.54 11.68 9.45
CA TRP A 381 7.38 12.52 9.75
C TRP A 381 6.29 12.62 8.67
N GLY A 382 6.15 11.57 7.84
CA GLY A 382 4.92 11.34 7.06
C GLY A 382 3.80 10.76 7.94
N CYS A 383 2.56 10.88 7.46
CA CYS A 383 1.36 10.38 8.14
C CYS A 383 0.23 9.98 7.18
N GLY A 384 -0.77 9.25 7.68
CA GLY A 384 -1.89 8.75 6.89
C GLY A 384 -1.48 7.72 5.82
N THR A 385 -0.33 7.05 5.96
CA THR A 385 0.10 6.01 5.02
C THR A 385 -0.59 4.68 5.36
N VAL A 386 -1.21 4.06 4.36
CA VAL A 386 -1.96 2.81 4.46
C VAL A 386 -1.35 1.77 3.52
N TYR A 387 -0.93 0.63 4.07
CA TYR A 387 -0.62 -0.59 3.32
C TYR A 387 -1.77 -1.58 3.50
N LEU A 388 -2.57 -1.79 2.44
CA LEU A 388 -3.79 -2.61 2.46
C LEU A 388 -3.62 -3.88 1.61
N ARG A 389 -3.76 -5.06 2.22
CA ARG A 389 -3.55 -6.36 1.56
C ARG A 389 -2.19 -6.46 0.86
N TYR A 390 -1.14 -5.95 1.50
CA TYR A 390 0.23 -6.04 1.00
C TYR A 390 0.85 -7.40 1.34
N GLN A 391 1.33 -8.13 0.33
CA GLN A 391 2.00 -9.41 0.52
C GLN A 391 3.52 -9.25 0.54
N MET A 392 4.15 -9.53 1.68
CA MET A 392 5.60 -9.56 1.81
C MET A 392 6.15 -10.95 1.46
N LEU A 393 7.45 -11.05 1.23
CA LEU A 393 8.14 -12.33 1.19
C LEU A 393 8.25 -12.91 2.61
N ALA A 394 8.14 -14.23 2.74
CA ALA A 394 8.25 -14.96 4.01
C ALA A 394 9.48 -14.53 4.84
N GLY A 395 9.24 -13.91 6.00
CA GLY A 395 10.28 -13.45 6.92
C GLY A 395 10.99 -12.15 6.49
N GLN A 396 10.40 -11.35 5.60
CA GLN A 396 10.85 -10.01 5.29
C GLN A 396 10.48 -9.02 6.41
N ASN A 397 11.27 -7.95 6.62
CA ASN A 397 10.88 -6.85 7.51
C ASN A 397 10.16 -5.71 6.78
N ILE A 398 9.25 -5.05 7.52
CA ILE A 398 8.78 -3.71 7.16
C ILE A 398 9.93 -2.69 7.33
N ASP A 399 9.78 -1.46 6.84
CA ASP A 399 10.69 -0.36 7.20
C ASP A 399 9.95 0.88 7.70
N SER A 400 9.65 0.92 9.00
CA SER A 400 9.38 2.17 9.69
C SER A 400 10.72 2.85 10.01
N HIS A 401 11.24 3.58 9.05
CA HIS A 401 12.55 4.22 9.10
C HIS A 401 12.59 5.35 10.12
N SER A 402 13.69 5.44 10.88
CA SER A 402 13.81 6.45 11.94
C SER A 402 13.70 7.89 11.42
N GLY A 403 13.13 8.76 12.25
CA GLY A 403 12.58 10.06 11.84
C GLY A 403 11.09 10.24 12.17
N SER A 404 10.53 9.45 13.10
CA SER A 404 9.19 9.69 13.66
C SER A 404 8.02 9.87 12.66
N PRO A 405 7.82 8.99 11.64
CA PRO A 405 6.51 8.88 10.97
C PRO A 405 5.42 8.51 12.00
N TYR A 406 4.16 8.88 11.76
CA TYR A 406 3.05 8.72 12.72
C TYR A 406 1.73 8.50 11.98
N ALA A 407 0.73 7.87 12.60
CA ALA A 407 -0.49 7.44 11.91
C ALA A 407 -0.19 6.64 10.63
N THR A 408 0.36 5.43 10.80
CA THR A 408 0.56 4.43 9.72
C THR A 408 -0.31 3.21 9.98
N LEU A 409 -0.98 2.70 8.95
CA LEU A 409 -1.80 1.49 9.01
C LEU A 409 -1.21 0.38 8.11
N PHE A 410 -0.95 -0.78 8.70
CA PHE A 410 -0.73 -2.05 7.99
C PHE A 410 -2.00 -2.91 8.15
N ASP A 411 -2.83 -2.95 7.10
CA ASP A 411 -4.14 -3.59 7.07
C ASP A 411 -4.09 -4.86 6.19
N ASN A 412 -4.39 -6.03 6.76
CA ASN A 412 -4.31 -7.35 6.10
C ASN A 412 -2.94 -7.62 5.43
N VAL A 413 -1.85 -7.10 6.00
CA VAL A 413 -0.48 -7.32 5.50
C VAL A 413 0.03 -8.70 5.93
N THR A 414 0.72 -9.43 5.05
CA THR A 414 1.06 -10.85 5.26
C THR A 414 2.54 -11.18 5.14
N ASN A 415 2.99 -12.21 5.86
CA ASN A 415 4.31 -12.88 5.80
C ASN A 415 5.51 -12.06 6.32
N GLY A 416 5.28 -10.92 6.95
CA GLY A 416 6.33 -9.99 7.37
C GLY A 416 6.60 -9.94 8.88
N HIS A 417 7.61 -9.16 9.28
CA HIS A 417 7.87 -8.85 10.68
C HIS A 417 8.27 -7.40 10.98
N LEU A 418 8.10 -7.02 12.24
CA LEU A 418 8.15 -5.64 12.74
C LEU A 418 9.56 -5.17 13.18
N SER A 419 10.58 -6.03 13.09
CA SER A 419 11.97 -5.74 13.48
C SER A 419 12.92 -5.59 12.30
N ASN A 420 14.07 -4.95 12.51
CA ASN A 420 15.11 -4.64 11.52
C ASN A 420 14.77 -3.46 10.60
N ASN A 421 13.95 -2.52 11.10
CA ASN A 421 13.71 -1.23 10.46
C ASN A 421 15.01 -0.40 10.37
N GLY A 422 15.06 0.50 9.39
CA GLY A 422 16.21 1.33 9.05
C GLY A 422 16.34 2.63 9.84
N GLY A 423 17.45 3.31 9.58
CA GLY A 423 17.72 4.67 10.02
C GLY A 423 18.76 4.80 11.16
N PRO A 424 19.41 5.98 11.25
CA PRO A 424 20.52 6.19 12.18
C PRO A 424 20.02 6.44 13.61
N HIS A 425 20.84 6.13 14.61
CA HIS A 425 20.37 6.02 16.00
C HIS A 425 19.95 7.37 16.61
N GLU A 426 20.58 8.46 16.17
CA GLU A 426 20.26 9.82 16.60
C GLU A 426 18.91 10.34 16.10
N SER A 427 18.27 9.63 15.17
CA SER A 427 16.95 9.98 14.59
C SER A 427 15.80 9.14 15.15
N TYR A 428 16.07 8.27 16.13
CA TYR A 428 15.03 7.45 16.76
C TYR A 428 13.97 8.34 17.47
N PRO A 429 12.72 7.87 17.59
CA PRO A 429 12.24 6.50 17.30
C PRO A 429 12.06 6.18 15.80
N HIS A 430 11.83 4.89 15.54
CA HIS A 430 11.46 4.34 14.22
C HIS A 430 10.04 4.75 13.81
N HIS A 431 9.12 4.83 14.79
CA HIS A 431 7.77 5.36 14.59
C HIS A 431 7.36 6.21 15.80
N GLY A 432 6.63 7.28 15.52
CA GLY A 432 5.84 8.05 16.49
C GLY A 432 4.61 7.27 16.96
N LYS A 433 3.61 7.99 17.45
CA LYS A 433 2.34 7.40 17.92
C LYS A 433 1.49 6.90 16.74
N HIS A 434 0.59 5.98 17.05
CA HIS A 434 -0.39 5.42 16.11
C HIS A 434 0.23 4.67 14.91
N LEU A 435 1.20 3.78 15.14
CA LEU A 435 1.39 2.64 14.23
C LEU A 435 0.28 1.64 14.54
N VAL A 436 -0.50 1.26 13.54
CA VAL A 436 -1.61 0.30 13.66
C VAL A 436 -1.33 -0.89 12.74
N ALA A 437 -1.36 -2.10 13.30
CA ALA A 437 -1.36 -3.33 12.54
C ALA A 437 -2.71 -4.03 12.74
N TRP A 438 -3.49 -4.13 11.67
CA TRP A 438 -4.87 -4.62 11.64
C TRP A 438 -4.94 -5.88 10.77
N ASN A 439 -5.36 -7.01 11.36
CA ASN A 439 -5.39 -8.32 10.69
C ASN A 439 -4.06 -8.72 10.01
N MET A 440 -2.94 -8.15 10.47
CA MET A 440 -1.61 -8.45 9.95
C MET A 440 -1.17 -9.87 10.37
N THR A 441 -0.64 -10.65 9.43
CA THR A 441 -0.10 -11.99 9.68
C THR A 441 1.43 -11.95 9.72
N LEU A 442 2.01 -12.24 10.88
CA LEU A 442 3.46 -12.22 11.11
C LEU A 442 4.15 -13.51 10.69
N GLU A 443 5.34 -13.39 10.10
CA GLU A 443 6.27 -14.49 9.86
C GLU A 443 7.73 -14.03 10.10
N GLY A 444 8.57 -14.90 10.66
CA GLY A 444 9.97 -14.57 10.99
C GLY A 444 10.11 -13.65 12.23
N GLY A 445 11.17 -12.83 12.26
CA GLY A 445 11.43 -11.87 13.33
C GLY A 445 11.71 -12.49 14.71
N PRO A 446 11.83 -11.68 15.78
CA PRO A 446 11.99 -12.14 17.16
C PRO A 446 10.71 -12.76 17.73
N ASP A 447 10.83 -13.50 18.83
CA ASP A 447 9.69 -14.09 19.56
C ASP A 447 9.07 -13.11 20.59
N SER A 448 9.76 -12.00 20.85
CA SER A 448 9.30 -10.94 21.73
C SER A 448 9.70 -9.56 21.22
N TYR A 449 8.85 -8.57 21.49
CA TYR A 449 9.11 -7.17 21.17
C TYR A 449 9.05 -6.30 22.43
N ASN A 450 9.93 -5.30 22.45
CA ASN A 450 9.92 -4.22 23.43
C ASN A 450 10.04 -2.92 22.65
N PHE A 451 8.90 -2.27 22.38
CA PHE A 451 8.87 -1.14 21.45
C PHE A 451 9.49 0.14 22.03
N TRP A 452 9.77 0.18 23.33
CA TRP A 452 10.44 1.31 24.00
C TRP A 452 11.64 0.90 24.87
N SER A 453 12.55 0.12 24.26
CA SER A 453 13.69 -0.43 24.98
C SER A 453 14.73 0.63 25.41
N ALA A 454 15.31 0.42 26.59
CA ALA A 454 16.47 1.18 27.07
C ALA A 454 17.75 0.91 26.25
N SER A 455 17.81 -0.17 25.47
CA SER A 455 18.90 -0.49 24.55
C SER A 455 18.53 -0.16 23.10
N ARG A 456 19.50 0.03 22.19
CA ARG A 456 19.16 0.13 20.75
C ARG A 456 18.58 -1.20 20.27
N ASN A 457 17.39 -1.15 19.68
CA ASN A 457 16.82 -2.24 18.89
C ASN A 457 16.44 -1.71 17.48
N GLY A 458 15.87 -2.58 16.65
CA GLY A 458 15.36 -2.24 15.32
C GLY A 458 13.83 -2.24 15.25
N HIS A 459 13.12 -1.85 16.31
CA HIS A 459 11.66 -1.83 16.41
C HIS A 459 11.18 -0.82 17.48
N THR A 460 11.68 0.41 17.42
CA THR A 460 11.39 1.44 18.45
C THR A 460 10.16 2.26 18.07
N PHE A 461 8.97 1.87 18.52
CA PHE A 461 7.69 2.50 18.15
C PHE A 461 7.00 3.07 19.39
N ALA A 462 6.47 4.30 19.33
CA ALA A 462 5.79 4.90 20.47
C ALA A 462 4.34 4.40 20.59
N MET A 463 4.13 3.39 21.45
CA MET A 463 2.80 2.82 21.75
C MET A 463 2.01 2.38 20.48
N PRO A 464 2.50 1.41 19.71
CA PRO A 464 1.77 0.82 18.59
C PRO A 464 0.48 0.09 19.05
N TYR A 465 -0.39 -0.17 18.08
CA TYR A 465 -1.67 -0.85 18.23
C TYR A 465 -1.66 -2.15 17.40
N PHE A 466 -2.06 -3.25 18.02
CA PHE A 466 -2.22 -4.55 17.35
C PHE A 466 -3.66 -5.03 17.50
N ILE A 467 -4.34 -5.25 16.38
CA ILE A 467 -5.73 -5.74 16.36
C ILE A 467 -5.82 -6.91 15.36
N GLY A 468 -6.33 -8.06 15.80
CA GLY A 468 -6.47 -9.25 14.95
C GLY A 468 -5.14 -9.83 14.45
N LEU A 469 -4.06 -9.59 15.19
CA LEU A 469 -2.70 -9.95 14.79
C LEU A 469 -2.50 -11.48 14.78
N GLN A 470 -2.08 -12.04 13.66
CA GLN A 470 -2.08 -13.48 13.38
C GLN A 470 -0.70 -14.02 12.96
N GLY A 471 -0.62 -15.32 12.65
CA GLY A 471 0.60 -15.99 12.20
C GLY A 471 1.50 -16.42 13.35
N LYS A 472 2.78 -16.05 13.30
CA LYS A 472 3.77 -16.42 14.32
C LYS A 472 3.35 -15.89 15.71
N SER A 473 3.28 -16.78 16.69
CA SER A 473 3.09 -16.40 18.09
C SER A 473 4.24 -15.52 18.59
N VAL A 474 3.91 -14.32 19.08
CA VAL A 474 4.85 -13.32 19.61
C VAL A 474 4.38 -12.79 20.96
N SER A 475 5.29 -12.21 21.72
CA SER A 475 5.00 -11.60 23.03
C SER A 475 5.39 -10.13 23.05
N PHE A 476 4.58 -9.28 23.68
CA PHE A 476 4.82 -7.83 23.77
C PHE A 476 5.11 -7.40 25.20
N THR A 477 6.11 -6.55 25.38
CA THR A 477 6.44 -5.97 26.68
C THR A 477 5.31 -5.03 27.12
N GLU A 478 4.68 -5.34 28.25
CA GLU A 478 3.64 -4.52 28.88
C GLU A 478 4.10 -3.06 29.05
N GLY A 479 3.19 -2.10 28.81
CA GLY A 479 3.51 -0.67 28.87
C GLY A 479 4.34 -0.13 27.69
N THR A 480 4.57 -0.92 26.62
CA THR A 480 5.25 -0.46 25.39
C THR A 480 4.35 -0.44 24.15
N TYR A 481 3.07 -0.77 24.28
CA TYR A 481 2.05 -0.76 23.23
C TYR A 481 0.75 -0.16 23.78
N SER A 482 -0.08 0.48 22.94
CA SER A 482 -1.38 1.04 23.35
C SER A 482 -2.46 -0.03 23.47
N ALA A 483 -2.54 -0.94 22.50
CA ALA A 483 -3.56 -1.99 22.44
C ALA A 483 -3.02 -3.28 21.80
N ASN A 484 -3.60 -4.41 22.22
CA ASN A 484 -3.34 -5.74 21.68
C ASN A 484 -4.63 -6.56 21.76
N GLU A 485 -5.51 -6.36 20.79
CA GLU A 485 -6.87 -6.94 20.73
C GLU A 485 -6.90 -8.15 19.79
N LEU A 486 -7.64 -9.19 20.16
CA LEU A 486 -7.90 -10.37 19.32
C LEU A 486 -6.63 -11.07 18.77
N LEU A 487 -5.55 -11.11 19.58
CA LEU A 487 -4.28 -11.76 19.23
C LEU A 487 -4.48 -13.26 18.91
N GLY A 488 -4.10 -13.66 17.70
CA GLY A 488 -4.27 -15.03 17.18
C GLY A 488 -5.63 -15.31 16.54
N GLN A 489 -6.47 -14.29 16.38
CA GLN A 489 -7.80 -14.34 15.75
C GLN A 489 -7.92 -13.25 14.69
N MET A 490 -8.94 -13.33 13.83
CA MET A 490 -9.29 -12.24 12.92
C MET A 490 -10.28 -11.29 13.60
N ALA A 491 -10.08 -9.99 13.39
CA ALA A 491 -10.95 -8.93 13.89
C ALA A 491 -11.91 -8.46 12.80
N GLU A 492 -13.15 -8.15 13.18
CA GLU A 492 -14.07 -7.36 12.36
C GLU A 492 -14.00 -5.86 12.75
N PRO A 493 -14.14 -4.93 11.79
CA PRO A 493 -14.25 -5.15 10.35
C PRO A 493 -12.98 -5.75 9.75
N ALA A 494 -13.13 -6.64 8.77
CA ALA A 494 -12.02 -7.34 8.12
C ALA A 494 -10.90 -6.40 7.65
N SER A 495 -11.23 -5.21 7.13
CA SER A 495 -10.30 -4.08 6.93
C SER A 495 -10.76 -2.85 7.71
N LEU A 496 -9.83 -2.21 8.42
CA LEU A 496 -10.07 -0.93 9.09
C LEU A 496 -10.22 0.19 8.06
N PHE A 497 -9.32 0.26 7.06
CA PHE A 497 -9.36 1.33 6.05
C PHE A 497 -10.69 1.33 5.28
N GLU A 498 -11.11 0.17 4.78
CA GLU A 498 -12.31 0.08 3.94
C GLU A 498 -13.60 0.35 4.76
N ALA A 499 -13.62 -0.01 6.05
CA ALA A 499 -14.73 0.33 6.95
C ALA A 499 -14.74 1.81 7.36
N GLN A 500 -13.59 2.42 7.64
CA GLN A 500 -13.49 3.87 7.88
C GLN A 500 -13.91 4.67 6.64
N LEU A 501 -13.53 4.23 5.44
CA LEU A 501 -13.91 4.85 4.17
C LEU A 501 -15.42 4.73 3.91
N ALA A 502 -16.00 3.55 4.13
CA ALA A 502 -17.45 3.33 4.05
C ALA A 502 -18.19 4.31 4.99
N LEU A 503 -17.81 4.32 6.27
CA LEU A 503 -18.39 5.21 7.29
C LEU A 503 -18.27 6.70 6.92
N ARG A 504 -17.12 7.14 6.38
CA ARG A 504 -16.91 8.54 5.96
C ARG A 504 -17.75 8.93 4.74
N LEU A 505 -17.83 8.06 3.73
CA LEU A 505 -18.57 8.34 2.49
C LEU A 505 -20.08 8.10 2.62
N GLY A 506 -20.56 7.61 3.77
CA GLY A 506 -21.97 7.29 3.99
C GLY A 506 -22.46 6.07 3.20
N SER A 507 -21.53 5.30 2.64
CA SER A 507 -21.83 3.99 2.05
C SER A 507 -21.81 2.96 3.16
N ALA A 508 -22.81 2.07 3.24
CA ALA A 508 -22.71 0.94 4.15
C ALA A 508 -21.46 0.10 3.81
N ALA A 509 -20.80 -0.46 4.83
CA ALA A 509 -19.79 -1.49 4.60
C ALA A 509 -20.43 -2.65 3.80
N PRO A 510 -19.69 -3.30 2.89
CA PRO A 510 -20.25 -4.36 2.05
C PRO A 510 -20.82 -5.47 2.94
N GLU A 511 -22.13 -5.70 2.83
CA GLU A 511 -22.81 -6.76 3.57
C GLU A 511 -22.15 -8.11 3.28
N GLN A 512 -21.76 -8.84 4.34
CA GLN A 512 -21.27 -10.20 4.15
C GLN A 512 -22.41 -11.05 3.55
N PRO A 513 -22.12 -11.93 2.58
CA PRO A 513 -23.16 -12.67 1.87
C PRO A 513 -23.91 -13.59 2.85
N GLU A 514 -25.21 -13.36 3.02
CA GLU A 514 -26.06 -14.22 3.84
C GLU A 514 -26.01 -15.67 3.33
N GLU A 515 -25.57 -16.60 4.19
CA GLU A 515 -25.79 -18.03 3.94
C GLU A 515 -27.29 -18.32 4.06
N THR A 516 -27.98 -18.40 2.91
CA THR A 516 -29.41 -18.74 2.88
C THR A 516 -29.62 -20.19 3.30
N GLU A 517 -29.85 -20.44 4.59
CA GLU A 517 -30.29 -21.74 5.10
C GLU A 517 -31.64 -22.11 4.45
N GLN A 518 -31.62 -23.14 3.60
CA GLN A 518 -32.83 -23.70 3.00
C GLN A 518 -33.47 -24.71 3.97
N GLU A 519 -34.39 -24.24 4.83
CA GLU A 519 -35.32 -25.15 5.50
C GLU A 519 -36.27 -25.82 4.46
N PRO A 520 -36.66 -27.10 4.66
CA PRO A 520 -37.39 -27.86 3.65
C PRO A 520 -38.89 -27.52 3.60
N GLU A 521 -39.45 -27.45 2.38
CA GLU A 521 -40.88 -27.24 2.16
C GLU A 521 -41.74 -28.38 2.75
N GLY A 522 -42.82 -28.02 3.45
CA GLY A 522 -43.83 -28.96 3.97
C GLY A 522 -45.17 -28.83 3.22
N GLU A 523 -45.70 -29.94 2.71
CA GLU A 523 -46.98 -29.97 1.97
C GLU A 523 -48.21 -29.67 2.85
N THR A 524 -49.12 -28.80 2.38
CA THR A 524 -50.61 -28.82 2.55
C THR A 524 -51.22 -27.59 1.85
N GLY A 525 -52.45 -27.56 1.33
CA GLY A 525 -53.45 -28.62 1.11
C GLY A 525 -54.91 -28.12 1.19
N GLY A 526 -55.57 -27.83 0.05
CA GLY A 526 -57.00 -27.45 -0.06
C GLY A 526 -57.25 -26.26 -1.04
N GLU A 527 -57.89 -26.47 -2.21
CA GLU A 527 -59.35 -26.31 -2.51
C GLU A 527 -59.82 -24.83 -2.74
N GLN A 528 -60.09 -24.40 -3.98
CA GLN A 528 -61.38 -24.47 -4.75
C GLN A 528 -62.45 -23.43 -4.29
N GLN A 529 -63.23 -22.69 -5.11
CA GLN A 529 -63.44 -22.65 -6.58
C GLN A 529 -63.90 -21.21 -7.07
N PRO A 530 -64.64 -20.89 -8.19
CA PRO A 530 -64.30 -19.73 -9.05
C PRO A 530 -65.44 -18.71 -9.41
N THR A 531 -65.16 -17.76 -10.31
CA THR A 531 -66.07 -17.04 -11.27
C THR A 531 -65.17 -16.42 -12.36
N GLU A 532 -65.39 -16.57 -13.68
CA GLU A 532 -66.34 -15.90 -14.60
C GLU A 532 -66.15 -14.35 -14.69
N GLU A 533 -66.02 -13.70 -15.86
CA GLU A 533 -65.93 -14.17 -17.27
C GLU A 533 -65.17 -13.16 -18.20
N THR A 534 -65.04 -13.46 -19.49
CA THR A 534 -64.20 -12.79 -20.54
C THR A 534 -64.98 -11.71 -21.36
N PRO A 535 -64.60 -11.17 -22.56
CA PRO A 535 -63.39 -11.30 -23.44
C PRO A 535 -62.83 -9.98 -24.07
N THR A 536 -61.88 -10.15 -25.03
CA THR A 536 -61.52 -9.32 -26.22
C THR A 536 -60.22 -8.49 -26.16
N ALA A 537 -59.37 -8.44 -27.22
CA ALA A 537 -59.21 -9.32 -28.40
C ALA A 537 -57.82 -9.11 -29.08
N GLN A 538 -57.30 -10.13 -29.77
CA GLN A 538 -56.26 -10.01 -30.81
C GLN A 538 -56.88 -10.09 -32.22
N PRO A 539 -56.14 -9.68 -33.28
CA PRO A 539 -55.57 -10.72 -34.16
C PRO A 539 -54.06 -10.53 -34.45
N ASN A 540 -53.49 -11.46 -35.25
CA ASN A 540 -52.05 -11.78 -35.31
C ASN A 540 -51.44 -11.57 -36.74
N PRO A 541 -50.12 -11.81 -36.99
CA PRO A 541 -49.38 -11.31 -38.15
C PRO A 541 -49.45 -12.20 -39.41
N PRO A 542 -48.74 -11.82 -40.49
CA PRO A 542 -47.62 -12.66 -40.97
C PRO A 542 -46.39 -11.79 -41.40
N ASN A 543 -45.25 -12.28 -41.92
CA ASN A 543 -44.88 -13.62 -42.40
C ASN A 543 -43.34 -13.87 -42.29
N ALA A 544 -42.86 -15.09 -42.60
CA ALA A 544 -41.43 -15.44 -42.63
C ALA A 544 -41.00 -16.29 -43.85
N SER A 545 -39.71 -16.24 -44.20
CA SER A 545 -38.99 -17.19 -45.09
C SER A 545 -37.47 -17.02 -44.90
N ASN A 546 -36.68 -18.02 -44.52
CA ASN A 546 -36.19 -19.20 -45.28
C ASN A 546 -35.28 -18.84 -46.47
N THR A 547 -34.18 -19.54 -46.78
CA THR A 547 -33.53 -20.78 -46.24
C THR A 547 -32.03 -20.73 -46.63
N SER A 548 -31.04 -21.53 -46.19
CA SER A 548 -30.86 -22.75 -45.33
C SER A 548 -29.39 -22.71 -44.80
N GLY A 549 -28.69 -23.67 -44.17
CA GLY A 549 -28.79 -25.12 -43.85
C GLY A 549 -27.34 -25.67 -43.71
N GLY A 550 -27.01 -26.88 -43.22
CA GLY A 550 -27.78 -28.00 -42.65
C GLY A 550 -26.87 -29.24 -42.45
N GLY A 551 -27.07 -30.02 -41.37
CA GLY A 551 -26.23 -31.18 -40.97
C GLY A 551 -25.17 -30.81 -39.91
N ALA A 552 -25.00 -31.42 -38.72
CA ALA A 552 -25.49 -32.68 -38.13
C ALA A 552 -24.82 -33.97 -38.69
N ILE A 553 -24.51 -35.04 -37.93
CA ILE A 553 -24.88 -35.44 -36.54
C ILE A 553 -23.73 -36.23 -35.85
N GLY A 554 -23.47 -35.96 -34.56
CA GLY A 554 -23.22 -36.98 -33.50
C GLY A 554 -21.88 -37.73 -33.38
N GLY A 555 -21.65 -38.33 -32.20
CA GLY A 555 -20.55 -39.28 -31.94
C GLY A 555 -19.98 -39.25 -30.51
N LEU A 556 -20.55 -40.04 -29.60
CA LEU A 556 -20.00 -40.26 -28.25
C LEU A 556 -18.96 -41.40 -28.29
N LEU A 557 -17.75 -41.24 -27.75
CA LEU A 557 -17.08 -42.32 -27.01
C LEU A 557 -15.92 -41.85 -26.10
N LEU A 558 -15.74 -42.59 -25.01
CA LEU A 558 -14.71 -42.43 -23.97
C LEU A 558 -13.58 -43.44 -24.19
N VAL A 559 -12.31 -43.02 -24.11
CA VAL A 559 -11.17 -43.93 -23.88
C VAL A 559 -10.20 -43.32 -22.86
N LEU A 560 -9.96 -44.06 -21.79
CA LEU A 560 -8.97 -43.79 -20.74
C LEU A 560 -7.78 -44.72 -20.93
N LEU A 561 -6.54 -44.24 -20.76
CA LEU A 561 -5.40 -45.14 -20.52
C LEU A 561 -4.24 -44.43 -19.78
N MET A 562 -4.00 -44.87 -18.54
CA MET A 562 -2.76 -44.60 -17.80
C MET A 562 -1.68 -45.61 -18.19
N VAL A 563 -0.41 -45.21 -18.16
CA VAL A 563 0.72 -46.12 -17.87
C VAL A 563 1.64 -45.43 -16.84
N LEU A 564 2.23 -46.21 -15.94
CA LEU A 564 2.90 -45.74 -14.73
C LEU A 564 4.34 -46.31 -14.62
N ALA A 565 5.20 -45.60 -13.87
CA ALA A 565 6.47 -46.08 -13.32
C ALA A 565 7.60 -46.38 -14.36
N ALA A 566 8.87 -46.59 -13.96
CA ALA A 566 9.46 -46.69 -12.62
C ALA A 566 10.85 -46.02 -12.52
N ALA A 567 11.32 -45.80 -11.28
CA ALA A 567 12.61 -45.18 -10.98
C ALA A 567 13.76 -46.20 -10.84
N THR A 568 15.01 -45.72 -10.85
CA THR A 568 16.18 -46.52 -10.42
C THR A 568 17.14 -45.65 -9.61
N LYS A 569 17.49 -46.11 -8.40
CA LYS A 569 18.56 -45.51 -7.55
C LYS A 569 19.92 -46.11 -7.90
N ILE A 570 20.97 -45.30 -7.89
CA ILE A 570 22.34 -45.76 -7.58
C ILE A 570 23.00 -44.77 -6.62
N ASN A 571 23.53 -45.27 -5.50
CA ASN A 571 24.50 -44.59 -4.63
C ASN A 571 25.90 -45.15 -4.91
N TYR A 572 26.98 -44.44 -4.56
CA TYR A 572 27.97 -44.88 -3.53
C TYR A 572 29.16 -43.89 -3.34
N THR A 573 29.25 -43.31 -2.14
CA THR A 573 30.45 -43.06 -1.30
C THR A 573 31.70 -42.27 -1.78
N THR A 574 31.86 -41.08 -1.18
CA THR A 574 32.98 -40.60 -0.31
C THR A 574 34.47 -40.76 -0.69
N ARG A 575 35.20 -39.62 -0.66
CA ARG A 575 36.39 -39.26 0.20
C ARG A 575 37.01 -37.92 -0.27
N ARG A 576 37.85 -37.17 0.46
CA ARG A 576 37.94 -36.77 1.90
C ARG A 576 39.16 -35.81 2.08
N ALA A 577 38.95 -34.60 2.63
CA ALA A 577 39.94 -33.67 3.22
C ALA A 577 41.06 -33.05 2.33
N GLY A 578 41.49 -31.82 2.66
CA GLY A 578 42.70 -31.20 2.09
C GLY A 578 42.84 -29.68 2.25
N ASN A 579 43.10 -29.20 3.48
CA ASN A 579 43.33 -27.79 3.89
C ASN A 579 42.13 -26.83 3.81
#